data_AF-A0A9W6U569-F1
#
_entry.id   AF-A0A9W6U569-F1
#
_cell.length_a   1.000
_cell.length_b   1.000
_cell.length_c   1.000
_cell.angle_alpha   90.00
_cell.angle_beta   90.00
_cell.angle_gamma   90.00
#
_symmetry.space_group_name_H-M   'P 1'
#
loop_
_entity.id
_entity.type
_entity.pdbx_description
1 polymer ?
#
loop_
_entity_poly.entity_id
_entity_poly.type
_entity_poly.pdbx_seq_one_letter_code
_entity_poly.pdbx_strand_id
1 'polypeptide(L)'
;MELLEESAWQWRPKATLTAADACDRCTVFALQYSDCAVLRVRWNSDLAPQDPGFAEPQVDSEPLERDLELHGHTERVVCVQIYAKDPSIITVCSASQDWCVSYFIAWEEDTCTNGMVGSVIVWHVAGKTRVTQCILVENLPAEPGWLAFDATGTLVVVASERDVNILVIERKEVLVTLEGHLARVGQLLLFR
;
A
#
# COMPACT_ATOMS: atom_id res chain seq x y z
N MET A 1 -10.11 39.32 -5.94
CA MET A 1 -8.95 38.40 -5.93
C MET A 1 -9.11 37.61 -4.65
N GLU A 2 -9.80 36.49 -4.74
CA GLU A 2 -10.10 35.62 -3.60
C GLU A 2 -8.84 34.83 -3.28
N LEU A 3 -8.31 35.03 -2.08
CA LEU A 3 -7.26 34.20 -1.50
C LEU A 3 -7.89 32.83 -1.24
N LEU A 4 -7.50 31.84 -2.06
CA LEU A 4 -7.75 30.44 -1.78
C LEU A 4 -7.12 30.14 -0.42
N GLU A 5 -7.95 29.76 0.54
CA GLU A 5 -7.51 29.38 1.88
C GLU A 5 -6.41 28.34 1.78
N GLU A 6 -5.26 28.73 2.31
CA GLU A 6 -4.12 27.88 2.57
C GLU A 6 -4.61 26.60 3.22
N SER A 7 -4.28 25.48 2.59
CA SER A 7 -4.65 24.14 2.97
C SER A 7 -4.01 23.81 4.32
N ALA A 8 -4.65 24.26 5.39
CA ALA A 8 -4.28 23.98 6.75
C ALA A 8 -4.45 22.49 7.00
N TRP A 9 -3.35 21.87 7.44
CA TRP A 9 -3.13 20.46 7.77
C TRP A 9 -3.95 20.01 8.98
N GLN A 10 -5.27 20.16 8.91
CA GLN A 10 -6.17 19.88 10.00
C GLN A 10 -6.75 18.48 9.84
N TRP A 11 -6.37 17.59 10.76
CA TRP A 11 -7.00 16.31 11.07
C TRP A 11 -8.45 16.23 10.55
N ARG A 12 -8.68 15.54 9.42
CA ARG A 12 -10.05 15.27 8.99
C ARG A 12 -10.61 14.18 9.91
N PRO A 13 -11.60 14.46 10.78
CA PRO A 13 -12.04 13.54 11.83
C PRO A 13 -12.90 12.36 11.32
N LYS A 14 -12.62 11.85 10.12
CA LYS A 14 -13.44 10.86 9.42
C LYS A 14 -12.65 9.78 8.68
N ALA A 15 -11.33 9.69 8.89
CA ALA A 15 -10.54 8.63 8.28
C ALA A 15 -10.92 7.27 8.90
N THR A 16 -11.27 6.30 8.07
CA THR A 16 -11.46 4.91 8.51
C THR A 16 -10.15 4.15 8.30
N LEU A 17 -9.64 3.52 9.35
CA LEU A 17 -8.51 2.60 9.24
C LEU A 17 -9.00 1.31 8.54
N THR A 18 -8.45 1.01 7.37
CA THR A 18 -8.90 -0.13 6.55
C THR A 18 -7.96 -1.32 6.61
N ALA A 19 -6.66 -1.06 6.79
CA ALA A 19 -5.64 -2.07 7.00
C ALA A 19 -4.48 -1.48 7.80
N ALA A 20 -3.69 -2.32 8.45
CA ALA A 20 -2.45 -1.91 9.08
C ALA A 20 -1.47 -3.08 9.09
N ASP A 21 -0.18 -2.76 9.06
CA ASP A 21 0.89 -3.71 9.32
C ASP A 21 2.01 -3.03 10.11
N ALA A 22 2.80 -3.82 10.83
CA ALA A 22 3.87 -3.32 11.67
C ALA A 22 5.12 -4.19 11.57
N CYS A 23 6.28 -3.55 11.68
CA CYS A 23 7.56 -4.18 11.90
C CYS A 23 8.31 -3.42 13.00
N ASP A 24 9.49 -3.92 13.38
CA ASP A 24 10.29 -3.30 14.45
C ASP A 24 10.59 -1.81 14.18
N ARG A 25 10.75 -1.43 12.90
CA ARG A 25 11.16 -0.09 12.47
C ARG A 25 10.02 0.89 12.23
N CYS A 26 8.84 0.41 11.85
CA CYS A 26 7.71 1.27 11.51
C CYS A 26 6.38 0.54 11.57
N THR A 27 5.31 1.34 11.63
CA THR A 27 3.93 0.90 11.48
C THR A 27 3.33 1.60 10.27
N VAL A 28 2.63 0.87 9.42
CA VAL A 28 1.92 1.40 8.26
C VAL A 28 0.43 1.28 8.49
N PHE A 29 -0.29 2.38 8.30
CA PHE A 29 -1.74 2.47 8.39
C PHE A 29 -2.32 2.81 7.03
N ALA A 30 -3.30 2.04 6.57
CA ALA A 30 -4.10 2.40 5.42
C ALA A 30 -5.35 3.16 5.87
N LEU A 31 -5.46 4.41 5.47
CA LEU A 31 -6.51 5.34 5.88
C LEU A 31 -7.38 5.68 4.69
N GLN A 32 -8.69 5.43 4.81
CA GLN A 32 -9.68 5.85 3.83
C GLN A 32 -10.39 7.10 4.32
N TYR A 33 -10.29 8.16 3.52
CA TYR A 33 -11.05 9.39 3.64
C TYR A 33 -12.26 9.36 2.70
N SER A 34 -13.11 10.38 2.77
CA SER A 34 -14.28 10.51 1.88
C SER A 34 -13.92 10.72 0.42
N ASP A 35 -12.72 11.25 0.16
CA ASP A 35 -12.26 11.72 -1.15
C ASP A 35 -10.95 11.06 -1.62
N CYS A 36 -10.28 10.28 -0.77
CA CYS A 36 -9.04 9.59 -1.13
C CYS A 36 -8.70 8.45 -0.17
N ALA A 37 -7.70 7.64 -0.52
CA ALA A 37 -7.04 6.72 0.38
C ALA A 37 -5.54 6.97 0.44
N VAL A 38 -4.96 6.86 1.64
CA VAL A 38 -3.56 7.18 1.90
C VAL A 38 -2.95 6.10 2.78
N LEU A 39 -1.70 5.74 2.51
CA LEU A 39 -0.91 4.96 3.47
C LEU A 39 -0.07 5.90 4.31
N ARG A 40 -0.17 5.78 5.63
CA ARG A 40 0.64 6.55 6.57
C ARG A 40 1.68 5.64 7.21
N VAL A 41 2.95 5.95 7.00
CA VAL A 41 4.10 5.25 7.58
C VAL A 41 4.58 6.03 8.80
N ARG A 42 4.46 5.42 9.98
CA ARG A 42 4.95 5.95 11.25
C ARG A 42 6.22 5.23 11.64
N TRP A 43 7.32 5.97 11.73
CA TRP A 43 8.61 5.42 12.14
C TRP A 43 8.67 5.22 13.65
N ASN A 44 9.23 4.10 14.09
CA ASN A 44 9.50 3.87 15.51
C ASN A 44 10.70 4.72 15.93
N SER A 45 10.45 5.72 16.78
CA SER A 45 11.40 6.75 17.20
C SER A 45 12.68 6.18 17.84
N ASP A 46 12.57 5.02 18.46
CA ASP A 46 13.62 4.42 19.29
C ASP A 46 14.72 3.72 18.48
N LEU A 47 14.53 3.55 17.16
CA LEU A 47 15.46 2.88 16.25
C LEU A 47 16.01 3.81 15.16
N ALA A 48 15.77 5.12 15.28
CA ALA A 48 16.36 6.09 14.37
C ALA A 48 17.90 6.08 14.52
N PRO A 49 18.69 5.94 13.43
CA PRO A 49 20.10 6.24 13.51
C PRO A 49 20.23 7.69 13.97
N GLN A 50 20.93 7.91 15.09
CA GLN A 50 21.26 9.23 15.55
C GLN A 50 22.14 9.87 14.48
N ASP A 51 21.63 10.93 13.82
CA ASP A 51 22.50 11.83 13.08
C ASP A 51 23.47 12.46 14.08
N PRO A 52 24.80 12.29 13.93
CA PRO A 52 25.76 12.96 14.79
C PRO A 52 26.01 14.35 14.20
N GLY A 53 25.20 15.34 14.56
CA GLY A 53 25.41 16.68 14.00
C GLY A 53 24.52 17.77 14.56
N PHE A 54 25.02 18.41 15.63
CA PHE A 54 24.62 19.72 16.17
C PHE A 54 23.28 19.79 16.91
N ALA A 55 23.39 19.82 18.24
CA ALA A 55 22.35 20.20 19.15
C ALA A 55 22.11 21.73 19.10
N GLU A 56 20.85 22.13 18.91
CA GLU A 56 20.33 23.44 19.32
C GLU A 56 19.17 23.23 20.32
N PRO A 57 18.95 24.16 21.27
CA PRO A 57 18.17 23.91 22.46
C PRO A 57 16.67 23.90 22.18
N GLN A 58 15.96 22.94 22.81
CA GLN A 58 14.51 22.77 22.71
C GLN A 58 13.76 23.99 23.24
N VAL A 59 12.84 24.51 22.42
CA VAL A 59 11.75 25.42 22.83
C VAL A 59 10.43 24.80 22.36
N ASP A 60 9.59 24.42 23.32
CA ASP A 60 8.13 24.19 23.24
C ASP A 60 7.53 24.01 21.83
N SER A 61 7.87 22.91 21.18
CA SER A 61 7.28 22.48 19.93
C SER A 61 6.78 21.06 20.13
N GLU A 62 5.45 20.87 20.08
CA GLU A 62 4.80 19.56 19.93
C GLU A 62 5.64 18.67 18.99
N PRO A 63 5.82 17.36 19.27
CA PRO A 63 6.64 16.50 18.45
C PRO A 63 6.08 16.51 17.03
N LEU A 64 6.71 17.27 16.13
CA LEU A 64 6.28 17.44 14.75
C LEU A 64 6.12 16.04 14.16
N GLU A 65 4.88 15.65 13.85
CA GLU A 65 4.53 14.31 13.39
C GLU A 65 5.38 13.94 12.18
N ARG A 66 6.37 13.05 12.37
CA ARG A 66 7.28 12.56 11.33
C ARG A 66 6.68 11.40 10.52
N ASP A 67 5.37 11.44 10.33
CA ASP A 67 4.66 10.42 9.57
C ASP A 67 4.85 10.70 8.07
N LEU A 68 5.19 9.67 7.29
CA LEU A 68 5.31 9.75 5.84
C LEU A 68 4.01 9.27 5.19
N GLU A 69 3.40 10.09 4.34
CA GLU A 69 2.18 9.73 3.62
C GLU A 69 2.48 9.30 2.18
N LEU A 70 1.98 8.14 1.79
CA LEU A 70 2.07 7.58 0.46
C LEU A 70 0.70 7.67 -0.22
N HIS A 71 0.66 8.37 -1.34
CA HIS A 71 -0.56 8.67 -2.11
C HIS A 71 -0.47 7.96 -3.45
N GLY A 72 -1.47 7.14 -3.80
CA GLY A 72 -1.45 6.44 -5.09
C GLY A 72 -2.69 5.61 -5.40
N HIS A 73 -3.39 5.10 -4.37
CA HIS A 73 -4.68 4.47 -4.57
C HIS A 73 -5.79 5.52 -4.63
N THR A 74 -6.71 5.35 -5.57
CA THR A 74 -7.88 6.22 -5.71
C THR A 74 -9.01 5.79 -4.77
N GLU A 75 -9.07 4.51 -4.44
CA GLU A 75 -10.12 3.90 -3.63
C GLU A 75 -9.56 3.20 -2.38
N ARG A 76 -10.46 2.49 -1.69
CA ARG A 76 -10.18 1.77 -0.45
C ARG A 76 -9.03 0.77 -0.61
N VAL A 77 -7.95 1.02 0.14
CA VAL A 77 -6.92 0.01 0.39
C VAL A 77 -7.49 -1.10 1.28
N VAL A 78 -7.52 -2.33 0.76
CA VAL A 78 -8.07 -3.51 1.43
C VAL A 78 -7.02 -4.17 2.33
N CYS A 79 -5.78 -4.23 1.87
CA CYS A 79 -4.69 -4.84 2.64
C CYS A 79 -3.36 -4.12 2.39
N VAL A 80 -2.50 -4.20 3.40
CA VAL A 80 -1.14 -3.66 3.37
C VAL A 80 -0.20 -4.66 4.02
N GLN A 81 1.03 -4.73 3.53
CA GLN A 81 2.07 -5.54 4.13
C GLN A 81 3.44 -4.90 4.00
N ILE A 82 4.26 -5.06 5.03
CA ILE A 82 5.63 -4.58 5.12
C ILE A 82 6.58 -5.76 4.92
N TYR A 83 7.60 -5.51 4.10
CA TYR A 83 8.78 -6.33 3.99
C TYR A 83 10.01 -5.49 4.33
N ALA A 84 10.76 -5.93 5.34
CA ALA A 84 11.73 -5.10 6.03
C ALA A 84 13.02 -5.86 6.35
N LYS A 85 13.63 -6.53 5.37
CA LYS A 85 14.88 -7.29 5.55
C LYS A 85 16.15 -6.42 5.55
N ASP A 86 16.23 -5.43 4.67
CA ASP A 86 17.36 -4.50 4.60
C ASP A 86 17.20 -3.41 5.67
N PRO A 87 18.20 -3.12 6.51
CA PRO A 87 18.10 -2.09 7.55
C PRO A 87 17.86 -0.66 7.01
N SER A 88 18.21 -0.41 5.75
CA SER A 88 18.12 0.92 5.11
C SER A 88 16.87 1.10 4.24
N ILE A 89 16.22 0.02 3.84
CA ILE A 89 15.05 0.04 2.95
C ILE A 89 13.90 -0.76 3.56
N ILE A 90 12.70 -0.19 3.52
CA ILE A 90 11.45 -0.93 3.70
C ILE A 90 10.72 -1.00 2.37
N THR A 91 10.11 -2.15 2.09
CA THR A 91 9.19 -2.32 0.98
C THR A 91 7.79 -2.46 1.56
N VAL A 92 6.87 -1.60 1.13
CA VAL A 92 5.46 -1.65 1.53
C VAL A 92 4.64 -2.03 0.31
N CYS A 93 3.83 -3.08 0.40
CA CYS A 93 2.87 -3.44 -0.63
C CYS A 93 1.47 -3.13 -0.13
N SER A 94 0.67 -2.52 -0.99
CA SER A 94 -0.73 -2.23 -0.73
C SER A 94 -1.58 -2.72 -1.90
N ALA A 95 -2.76 -3.24 -1.58
CA ALA A 95 -3.76 -3.58 -2.57
C ALA A 95 -5.06 -2.81 -2.31
N SER A 96 -5.62 -2.24 -3.36
CA SER A 96 -6.86 -1.47 -3.35
C SER A 96 -7.92 -2.16 -4.19
N GLN A 97 -9.17 -1.90 -3.81
CA GLN A 97 -10.34 -2.17 -4.62
C GLN A 97 -10.67 -0.89 -5.38
N ASP A 98 -10.18 -0.78 -6.62
CA ASP A 98 -10.49 0.36 -7.45
C ASP A 98 -11.75 0.06 -8.28
N TRP A 99 -12.71 0.98 -8.27
CA TRP A 99 -13.89 0.84 -9.12
C TRP A 99 -13.57 1.37 -10.51
N CYS A 100 -12.96 0.54 -11.35
CA CYS A 100 -12.77 0.86 -12.75
C CYS A 100 -13.96 0.39 -13.58
N VAL A 101 -14.55 1.32 -14.36
CA VAL A 101 -15.40 0.95 -15.50
C VAL A 101 -14.45 0.48 -16.60
N SER A 102 -14.15 -0.82 -16.61
CA SER A 102 -13.30 -1.40 -17.65
C SER A 102 -14.13 -1.55 -18.92
N TYR A 103 -13.91 -0.67 -19.90
CA TYR A 103 -14.37 -0.87 -21.27
C TYR A 103 -13.46 -1.92 -21.92
N PHE A 104 -13.74 -3.20 -21.68
CA PHE A 104 -13.18 -4.24 -22.51
C PHE A 104 -13.80 -4.11 -23.91
N ILE A 105 -13.05 -3.52 -24.85
CA ILE A 105 -13.31 -3.69 -26.28
C ILE A 105 -12.79 -5.08 -26.66
N ALA A 106 -13.48 -6.12 -26.19
CA ALA A 106 -13.40 -7.42 -26.82
C ALA A 106 -14.34 -7.34 -28.02
N TRP A 107 -13.76 -7.43 -29.23
CA TRP A 107 -14.55 -7.73 -30.41
C TRP A 107 -15.15 -9.12 -30.17
N GLU A 108 -16.48 -9.20 -30.28
CA GLU A 108 -17.31 -10.40 -30.09
C GLU A 108 -17.98 -10.49 -28.68
N GLU A 109 -19.26 -10.10 -28.69
CA GLU A 109 -20.28 -10.05 -27.62
C GLU A 109 -20.18 -8.91 -26.58
N ASP A 110 -21.07 -7.93 -26.79
CA ASP A 110 -21.42 -6.78 -25.94
C ASP A 110 -21.82 -7.19 -24.51
N THR A 111 -20.85 -7.42 -23.63
CA THR A 111 -21.08 -7.35 -22.18
C THR A 111 -20.17 -6.32 -21.56
N CYS A 112 -20.70 -5.10 -21.37
CA CYS A 112 -20.15 -4.13 -20.43
C CYS A 112 -20.33 -4.70 -19.01
N THR A 113 -19.43 -5.57 -18.58
CA THR A 113 -19.40 -6.02 -17.19
C THR A 113 -18.80 -4.89 -16.35
N ASN A 114 -19.65 -4.13 -15.66
CA ASN A 114 -19.19 -3.33 -14.52
C ASN A 114 -18.56 -4.29 -13.51
N GLY A 115 -17.22 -4.34 -13.49
CA GLY A 115 -16.45 -5.22 -12.61
C GLY A 115 -15.64 -4.40 -11.62
N MET A 116 -15.49 -4.91 -10.40
CA MET A 116 -14.50 -4.38 -9.47
C MET A 116 -13.11 -4.81 -9.93
N VAL A 117 -12.17 -3.86 -9.97
CA VAL A 117 -10.83 -4.10 -10.46
C VAL A 117 -9.83 -3.79 -9.35
N GLY A 118 -8.97 -4.74 -9.02
CA GLY A 118 -7.95 -4.52 -7.98
C GLY A 118 -6.71 -3.82 -8.53
N SER A 119 -6.12 -2.91 -7.77
CA SER A 119 -4.76 -2.43 -8.01
C SER A 119 -3.81 -2.86 -6.91
N VAL A 120 -2.56 -3.15 -7.27
CA VAL A 120 -1.49 -3.52 -6.35
C VAL A 120 -0.30 -2.60 -6.58
N ILE A 121 0.09 -1.87 -5.55
CA ILE A 121 1.21 -0.92 -5.58
C ILE A 121 2.27 -1.35 -4.57
N VAL A 122 3.53 -1.21 -4.97
CA VAL A 122 4.69 -1.41 -4.12
C VAL A 122 5.44 -0.10 -3.97
N TRP A 123 5.82 0.19 -2.73
CA TRP A 123 6.56 1.37 -2.33
C TRP A 123 7.88 0.94 -1.72
N HIS A 124 8.98 1.40 -2.30
CA HIS A 124 10.30 1.29 -1.70
C HIS A 124 10.61 2.58 -0.97
N VAL A 125 10.75 2.51 0.35
CA VAL A 125 11.11 3.65 1.18
C VAL A 125 12.53 3.43 1.70
N ALA A 126 13.46 4.23 1.19
CA ALA A 126 14.85 4.26 1.61
C ALA A 126 15.07 5.40 2.62
N GLY A 127 15.61 5.07 3.79
CA GLY A 127 15.65 6.01 4.92
C GLY A 127 14.24 6.42 5.36
N LYS A 128 14.02 7.71 5.63
CA LYS A 128 12.72 8.23 6.12
C LYS A 128 11.92 9.03 5.10
N THR A 129 12.51 9.37 3.96
CA THR A 129 11.95 10.37 3.03
C THR A 129 12.01 9.96 1.57
N ARG A 130 12.94 9.08 1.16
CA ARG A 130 13.10 8.73 -0.24
C ARG A 130 12.15 7.59 -0.59
N VAL A 131 11.11 7.91 -1.35
CA VAL A 131 10.08 6.97 -1.76
C VAL A 131 10.21 6.71 -3.26
N THR A 132 10.10 5.44 -3.66
CA THR A 132 9.94 5.03 -5.06
C THR A 132 8.69 4.17 -5.17
N GLN A 133 7.78 4.54 -6.07
CA GLN A 133 6.54 3.84 -6.32
C GLN A 133 6.66 2.93 -7.53
N CYS A 134 6.09 1.73 -7.43
CA CYS A 134 5.94 0.81 -8.53
C CYS A 134 4.53 0.22 -8.52
N ILE A 135 3.73 0.50 -9.54
CA ILE A 135 2.46 -0.18 -9.74
C ILE A 135 2.75 -1.56 -10.32
N LEU A 136 2.34 -2.62 -9.64
CA LEU A 136 2.53 -4.01 -10.08
C LEU A 136 1.38 -4.49 -10.95
N VAL A 137 0.15 -4.14 -10.56
CA VAL A 137 -1.07 -4.51 -11.27
C VAL A 137 -2.04 -3.35 -11.19
N GLU A 138 -2.55 -2.92 -12.33
CA GLU A 138 -3.63 -1.92 -12.41
C GLU A 138 -5.00 -2.58 -12.59
N ASN A 139 -5.04 -3.74 -13.27
CA ASN A 139 -6.28 -4.40 -13.67
C ASN A 139 -6.39 -5.83 -13.16
N LEU A 140 -6.44 -6.02 -11.84
CA LEU A 140 -6.67 -7.34 -11.25
C LEU A 140 -8.16 -7.72 -11.43
N PRO A 141 -8.48 -8.89 -12.01
CA PRO A 141 -9.85 -9.25 -12.40
C PRO A 141 -10.81 -9.49 -11.22
N ALA A 142 -10.31 -9.48 -9.99
CA ALA A 142 -11.08 -9.70 -8.77
C ALA A 142 -10.52 -8.89 -7.59
N GLU A 143 -11.35 -8.69 -6.56
CA GLU A 143 -10.99 -7.95 -5.35
C GLU A 143 -9.81 -8.63 -4.61
N PRO A 144 -8.70 -7.91 -4.37
CA PRO A 144 -7.58 -8.45 -3.61
C PRO A 144 -7.97 -8.53 -2.13
N GLY A 145 -7.91 -9.74 -1.57
CA GLY A 145 -8.19 -9.98 -0.15
C GLY A 145 -6.95 -9.96 0.73
N TRP A 146 -5.83 -10.52 0.25
CA TRP A 146 -4.61 -10.68 1.04
C TRP A 146 -3.35 -10.50 0.21
N LEU A 147 -2.30 -10.00 0.87
CA LEU A 147 -0.95 -9.86 0.35
C LEU A 147 0.05 -10.62 1.22
N ALA A 148 1.01 -11.26 0.59
CA ALA A 148 2.11 -11.93 1.26
C ALA A 148 3.42 -11.82 0.47
N PHE A 149 4.46 -11.24 1.06
CA PHE A 149 5.82 -11.31 0.52
C PHE A 149 6.46 -12.67 0.74
N ASP A 150 7.27 -13.11 -0.21
CA ASP A 150 8.18 -14.22 -0.02
C ASP A 150 9.36 -13.85 0.91
N ALA A 151 10.17 -14.85 1.28
CA ALA A 151 11.31 -14.65 2.19
C ALA A 151 12.45 -13.79 1.59
N THR A 152 12.48 -13.61 0.27
CA THR A 152 13.47 -12.76 -0.42
C THR A 152 12.98 -11.33 -0.62
N GLY A 153 11.66 -11.12 -0.63
CA GLY A 153 11.04 -9.83 -0.95
C GLY A 153 11.05 -9.51 -2.44
N THR A 154 11.36 -10.50 -3.29
CA THR A 154 11.34 -10.38 -4.75
C THR A 154 9.96 -10.73 -5.31
N LEU A 155 9.19 -11.55 -4.60
CA LEU A 155 7.86 -12.00 -5.00
C LEU A 155 6.79 -11.49 -4.05
N VAL A 156 5.63 -11.16 -4.62
CA VAL A 156 4.40 -10.84 -3.89
C VAL A 156 3.33 -11.82 -4.30
N VAL A 157 2.69 -12.44 -3.31
CA VAL A 157 1.52 -13.27 -3.50
C VAL A 157 0.30 -12.44 -3.18
N VAL A 158 -0.63 -12.37 -4.13
CA VAL A 158 -1.92 -11.67 -4.01
C VAL A 158 -3.02 -12.72 -4.09
N ALA A 159 -3.82 -12.82 -3.05
CA ALA A 159 -5.03 -13.63 -3.09
C ALA A 159 -6.22 -12.75 -3.48
N SER A 160 -6.91 -13.11 -4.56
CA SER A 160 -8.06 -12.39 -5.09
C SER A 160 -9.23 -13.33 -5.21
N GLU A 161 -10.21 -13.18 -4.34
CA GLU A 161 -11.33 -14.12 -4.21
C GLU A 161 -10.87 -15.59 -4.16
N ARG A 162 -10.92 -16.33 -5.27
CA ARG A 162 -10.58 -17.76 -5.36
C ARG A 162 -9.18 -18.03 -5.93
N ASP A 163 -8.57 -17.03 -6.54
CA ASP A 163 -7.34 -17.19 -7.28
C ASP A 163 -6.18 -16.58 -6.49
N VAL A 164 -5.01 -17.20 -6.60
CA VAL A 164 -3.80 -16.72 -5.96
C VAL A 164 -2.76 -16.42 -7.03
N ASN A 165 -2.42 -15.14 -7.19
CA ASN A 165 -1.44 -14.66 -8.17
C ASN A 165 -0.09 -14.44 -7.49
N ILE A 166 0.96 -15.03 -8.03
CA ILE A 166 2.35 -14.79 -7.61
C ILE A 166 2.97 -13.85 -8.63
N LEU A 167 3.44 -12.69 -8.17
CA LEU A 167 4.01 -11.64 -8.99
C LEU A 167 5.47 -11.40 -8.67
N VAL A 168 6.24 -11.06 -9.70
CA VAL A 168 7.63 -10.62 -9.58
C VAL A 168 7.68 -9.11 -9.53
N ILE A 169 8.20 -8.53 -8.43
CA ILE A 169 8.18 -7.08 -8.22
C ILE A 169 8.99 -6.34 -9.29
N GLU A 170 10.20 -6.82 -9.58
CA GLU A 170 11.12 -6.15 -10.52
C GLU A 170 10.62 -6.16 -11.97
N ARG A 171 9.95 -7.24 -12.36
CA ARG A 171 9.44 -7.42 -13.73
C ARG A 171 8.03 -6.89 -13.92
N LYS A 172 7.29 -6.67 -12.82
CA LYS A 172 5.87 -6.29 -12.83
C LYS A 172 5.00 -7.28 -13.60
N GLU A 173 5.32 -8.57 -13.45
CA GLU A 173 4.69 -9.65 -14.20
C GLU A 173 4.12 -10.69 -13.23
N VAL A 174 3.00 -11.30 -13.63
CA VAL A 174 2.44 -12.49 -12.97
C VAL A 174 3.28 -13.69 -13.39
N LEU A 175 3.93 -14.32 -12.43
CA LEU A 175 4.72 -15.53 -12.64
C LEU A 175 3.82 -16.76 -12.74
N VAL A 176 2.84 -16.86 -11.84
CA VAL A 176 1.91 -17.98 -11.78
C VAL A 176 0.59 -17.54 -11.19
N THR A 177 -0.49 -18.13 -11.69
CA THR A 177 -1.83 -18.05 -11.10
C THR A 177 -2.22 -19.44 -10.62
N LEU A 178 -2.53 -19.56 -9.34
CA LEU A 178 -3.02 -20.78 -8.72
C LEU A 178 -4.53 -20.69 -8.62
N GLU A 179 -5.21 -21.52 -9.40
CA GLU A 179 -6.65 -21.66 -9.41
C GLU A 179 -7.03 -22.96 -8.71
N GLY A 180 -8.23 -23.00 -8.11
CA GLY A 180 -8.79 -24.23 -7.54
C GLY A 180 -9.39 -24.10 -6.15
N HIS A 181 -9.32 -22.92 -5.52
CA HIS A 181 -10.09 -22.69 -4.30
C HIS A 181 -11.58 -22.59 -4.62
N LEU A 182 -12.39 -23.43 -3.97
CA LEU A 182 -13.84 -23.42 -4.12
C LEU A 182 -14.52 -22.27 -3.34
N ALA A 183 -13.76 -21.61 -2.47
CA ALA A 183 -14.21 -20.52 -1.60
C ALA A 183 -13.16 -19.39 -1.56
N ARG A 184 -13.55 -18.22 -1.05
CA ARG A 184 -12.67 -17.06 -0.92
C ARG A 184 -11.47 -17.40 -0.04
N VAL A 185 -10.26 -17.07 -0.51
CA VAL A 185 -9.01 -17.22 0.23
C VAL A 185 -9.02 -16.24 1.40
N GLY A 186 -9.11 -16.78 2.61
CA GLY A 186 -9.27 -16.01 3.84
C GLY A 186 -7.97 -15.58 4.50
N GLN A 187 -6.82 -16.14 4.13
CA GLN A 187 -5.50 -15.74 4.62
C GLN A 187 -4.39 -16.38 3.77
N LEU A 188 -3.27 -15.67 3.59
CA LEU A 188 -2.02 -16.23 3.07
C LEU A 188 -1.02 -16.38 4.22
N LEU A 189 -0.53 -17.61 4.42
CA LEU A 189 0.52 -17.92 5.40
C LEU A 189 1.78 -18.33 4.66
N LEU A 190 2.77 -17.45 4.64
CA LEU A 190 4.11 -17.74 4.17
C LEU A 190 5.03 -17.92 5.37
N PHE A 191 5.64 -19.10 5.49
CA PHE A 191 6.65 -19.36 6.50
C PHE A 191 7.89 -18.53 6.16
N ARG A 192 8.17 -17.52 6.99
CA ARG A 192 9.35 -16.65 6.91
C ARG A 192 10.51 -17.23 7.72
#